data_AF-A0ABD6BY98-F1
#
_entry.id   AF-A0ABD6BY98-F1
#
_cell.length_a   1.000
_cell.length_b   1.000
_cell.length_c   1.000
_cell.angle_alpha   90.00
_cell.angle_beta   90.00
_cell.angle_gamma   90.00
#
_symmetry.space_group_name_H-M   'P 1'
#
loop_
_entity.id
_entity.type
_entity.pdbx_description
1 polymer ?
#
loop_
_entity_poly.entity_id
_entity_poly.type
_entity_poly.pdbx_seq_one_letter_code
_entity_poly.pdbx_strand_id
1 'polypeptide(L)'
;MVADDAPADSDPDPDRDSVDAADLLERAGFDAAESVLTDRQAEVLALRERGLRQSDIADRLGTSRANVSSVEASARDNVERARETVAFAEALSAPVRVEIEQGTDLYDAPKRVYDACDEAGVKVNQTAPELMKAIGDRAGDAVRGREVRSRLFVTVDADGQIRVRRP
;
A
#
# COMPACT_ATOMS: atom_id res chain seq x y z
N MET A 1 -40.30 -26.36 9.23
CA MET A 1 -40.39 -25.63 7.94
C MET A 1 -39.79 -24.27 8.21
N VAL A 2 -38.58 -24.05 7.68
CA VAL A 2 -37.65 -22.98 8.11
C VAL A 2 -38.11 -21.65 7.52
N ALA A 3 -38.04 -20.60 8.36
CA ALA A 3 -38.47 -19.25 8.06
C ALA A 3 -37.69 -18.64 6.89
N ASP A 4 -38.44 -17.89 6.08
CA ASP A 4 -37.99 -17.02 5.00
C ASP A 4 -37.40 -15.76 5.65
N ASP A 5 -36.07 -15.62 5.62
CA ASP A 5 -35.34 -14.45 6.13
C ASP A 5 -34.85 -13.64 4.92
N ALA A 6 -35.73 -12.76 4.43
CA ALA A 6 -35.35 -11.74 3.46
C ALA A 6 -34.54 -10.65 4.18
N PRO A 7 -33.38 -10.21 3.65
CA PRO A 7 -32.61 -9.18 4.32
C PRO A 7 -33.40 -7.86 4.29
N ALA A 8 -33.55 -7.25 5.45
CA ALA A 8 -34.15 -5.93 5.61
C ALA A 8 -33.38 -4.89 4.76
N ASP A 9 -34.11 -4.23 3.86
CA ASP A 9 -33.68 -2.98 3.25
C ASP A 9 -33.27 -2.02 4.36
N SER A 10 -31.99 -1.64 4.37
CA SER A 10 -31.46 -0.68 5.33
C SER A 10 -31.93 0.70 4.87
N ASP A 11 -32.70 1.41 5.71
CA ASP A 11 -33.10 2.79 5.44
C ASP A 11 -31.88 3.65 5.04
N PRO A 12 -32.02 4.53 4.03
CA PRO A 12 -30.94 5.44 3.64
C PRO A 12 -30.63 6.39 4.80
N ASP A 13 -29.36 6.35 5.23
CA ASP A 13 -28.80 7.24 6.24
C ASP A 13 -28.69 8.67 5.66
N PRO A 14 -29.51 9.64 6.13
CA PRO A 14 -29.63 10.96 5.51
C PRO A 14 -28.34 11.78 5.57
N ASP A 15 -27.41 11.44 6.48
CA ASP A 15 -26.10 12.10 6.54
C ASP A 15 -25.21 11.75 5.35
N ARG A 16 -25.38 10.57 4.74
CA ARG A 16 -24.58 10.15 3.57
C ARG A 16 -24.92 10.96 2.33
N ASP A 17 -26.16 11.40 2.19
CA ASP A 17 -26.65 12.19 1.04
C ASP A 17 -26.13 13.62 0.99
N SER A 18 -25.50 14.09 2.07
CA SER A 18 -24.82 15.40 2.11
C SER A 18 -23.36 15.37 1.63
N VAL A 19 -22.79 14.19 1.37
CA VAL A 19 -21.36 14.06 1.00
C VAL A 19 -21.17 14.45 -0.47
N ASP A 20 -20.64 15.66 -0.71
CA ASP A 20 -20.20 16.12 -2.02
C ASP A 20 -18.76 15.67 -2.30
N ALA A 21 -18.56 14.94 -3.39
CA ALA A 21 -17.24 14.48 -3.81
C ALA A 21 -16.35 15.63 -4.28
N ALA A 22 -16.90 16.67 -4.92
CA ALA A 22 -16.13 17.80 -5.41
C ALA A 22 -15.45 18.54 -4.24
N ASP A 23 -16.21 18.82 -3.17
CA ASP A 23 -15.68 19.44 -1.95
C ASP A 23 -14.59 18.57 -1.29
N LEU A 24 -14.75 17.24 -1.30
CA LEU A 24 -13.74 16.34 -0.76
C LEU A 24 -12.44 16.37 -1.57
N LEU A 25 -12.54 16.38 -2.89
CA LEU A 25 -11.40 16.41 -3.79
C LEU A 25 -10.67 17.75 -3.74
N GLU A 26 -11.41 18.87 -3.70
CA GLU A 26 -10.84 20.21 -3.54
C GLU A 26 -10.08 20.31 -2.21
N ARG A 27 -10.69 19.89 -1.10
CA ARG A 27 -10.04 19.91 0.22
C ARG A 27 -8.83 18.99 0.32
N ALA A 28 -8.78 17.92 -0.47
CA ALA A 28 -7.64 17.04 -0.57
C ALA A 28 -6.55 17.56 -1.53
N GLY A 29 -6.81 18.65 -2.27
CA GLY A 29 -5.89 19.21 -3.26
C GLY A 29 -5.72 18.31 -4.49
N PHE A 30 -6.76 17.59 -4.89
CA PHE A 30 -6.68 16.70 -6.05
C PHE A 30 -6.62 17.49 -7.37
N ASP A 31 -5.60 17.19 -8.18
CA ASP A 31 -5.49 17.63 -9.57
C ASP A 31 -5.31 16.40 -10.48
N ALA A 32 -6.25 16.20 -11.41
CA ALA A 32 -6.21 15.09 -12.36
C ALA A 32 -5.04 15.18 -13.35
N ALA A 33 -4.51 16.37 -13.61
CA ALA A 33 -3.36 16.56 -14.51
C ALA A 33 -2.04 16.07 -13.88
N GLU A 34 -1.95 16.08 -12.55
CA GLU A 34 -0.75 15.64 -11.80
C GLU A 34 -0.92 14.26 -11.18
N SER A 35 -2.05 13.59 -11.42
CA SER A 35 -2.41 12.32 -10.79
C SER A 35 -2.41 11.16 -11.76
N VAL A 36 -2.17 9.95 -11.24
CA VAL A 36 -2.40 8.69 -11.96
C VAL A 36 -3.88 8.28 -11.96
N LEU A 37 -4.72 8.98 -11.20
CA LEU A 37 -6.15 8.74 -11.10
C LEU A 37 -6.90 9.67 -12.04
N THR A 38 -7.94 9.13 -12.70
CA THR A 38 -8.92 9.97 -13.38
C THR A 38 -9.84 10.66 -12.37
N ASP A 39 -10.54 11.73 -12.78
CA ASP A 39 -11.55 12.39 -11.96
C ASP A 39 -12.57 11.39 -11.39
N ARG A 40 -13.04 10.48 -12.24
CA ARG A 40 -14.03 9.47 -11.87
C ARG A 40 -13.49 8.46 -10.84
N GLN A 41 -12.22 8.10 -10.95
CA GLN A 41 -11.56 7.21 -9.98
C GLN A 41 -11.39 7.91 -8.64
N ALA A 42 -10.96 9.16 -8.65
CA ALA A 42 -10.79 9.97 -7.44
C ALA A 42 -12.14 10.21 -6.74
N GLU A 43 -13.17 10.57 -7.50
CA GLU A 43 -14.55 10.73 -7.02
C GLU A 43 -15.06 9.46 -6.31
N VAL A 44 -14.91 8.29 -6.95
CA VAL A 44 -15.31 7.01 -6.36
C VAL A 44 -14.51 6.71 -5.09
N LEU A 45 -13.19 6.92 -5.07
CA LEU A 45 -12.38 6.71 -3.86
C LEU A 45 -12.81 7.65 -2.73
N ALA A 46 -13.01 8.94 -2.99
CA ALA A 46 -13.41 9.93 -2.00
C ALA A 46 -14.73 9.55 -1.32
N LEU A 47 -15.74 9.14 -2.11
CA LEU A 47 -17.02 8.69 -1.60
C LEU A 47 -16.90 7.37 -0.81
N ARG A 48 -16.04 6.45 -1.24
CA ARG A 48 -15.80 5.18 -0.54
C ARG A 48 -15.10 5.37 0.81
N GLU A 49 -14.17 6.32 0.92
CA GLU A 49 -13.52 6.70 2.19
C GLU A 49 -14.52 7.32 3.19
N ARG A 50 -15.64 7.88 2.70
CA ARG A 50 -16.77 8.32 3.54
C ARG A 50 -17.80 7.22 3.85
N GLY A 51 -17.55 5.98 3.41
CA GLY A 51 -18.36 4.82 3.78
C GLY A 51 -19.61 4.56 2.92
N LEU A 52 -19.78 5.26 1.79
CA LEU A 52 -20.89 5.04 0.86
C LEU A 52 -20.79 3.68 0.18
N ARG A 53 -21.91 2.99 -0.05
CA ARG A 53 -21.91 1.70 -0.76
C ARG A 53 -21.74 1.95 -2.26
N GLN A 54 -21.24 0.96 -2.99
CA GLN A 54 -21.11 1.04 -4.45
C GLN A 54 -22.45 1.26 -5.16
N SER A 55 -23.56 0.76 -4.59
CA SER A 55 -24.92 1.01 -5.09
C SER A 55 -25.26 2.50 -5.02
N ASP A 56 -25.07 3.11 -3.85
CA ASP A 56 -25.41 4.51 -3.60
C ASP A 56 -24.58 5.43 -4.50
N ILE A 57 -23.30 5.10 -4.70
CA ILE A 57 -22.42 5.80 -5.64
C ILE A 57 -22.93 5.60 -7.07
N ALA A 58 -23.33 4.40 -7.46
CA ALA A 58 -23.84 4.14 -8.81
C ALA A 58 -25.09 4.98 -9.13
N ASP A 59 -26.01 5.09 -8.16
CA ASP A 59 -27.22 5.90 -8.26
C ASP A 59 -26.87 7.39 -8.43
N ARG A 60 -25.96 7.92 -7.59
CA ARG A 60 -25.49 9.32 -7.70
C ARG A 60 -24.81 9.63 -9.02
N LEU A 61 -24.00 8.68 -9.50
CA LEU A 61 -23.17 8.86 -10.68
C LEU A 61 -23.91 8.50 -11.99
N GLY A 62 -25.18 8.08 -11.91
CA GLY A 62 -26.01 7.73 -13.06
C GLY A 62 -25.47 6.53 -13.85
N THR A 63 -24.91 5.54 -13.16
CA THR A 63 -24.20 4.40 -13.77
C THR A 63 -24.58 3.08 -13.09
N SER A 64 -24.10 1.94 -13.61
CA SER A 64 -24.29 0.65 -12.94
C SER A 64 -23.33 0.45 -11.76
N ARG A 65 -23.76 -0.32 -10.75
CA ARG A 65 -22.90 -0.81 -9.65
C ARG A 65 -21.68 -1.56 -10.16
N ALA A 66 -21.84 -2.33 -11.24
CA ALA A 66 -20.74 -3.07 -11.86
C ALA A 66 -19.65 -2.12 -12.38
N ASN A 67 -20.03 -0.99 -13.01
CA ASN A 67 -19.09 0.02 -13.45
C ASN A 67 -18.38 0.72 -12.27
N VAL A 68 -19.10 1.05 -11.19
CA VAL A 68 -18.48 1.62 -9.97
C VAL A 68 -17.45 0.66 -9.39
N SER A 69 -17.79 -0.64 -9.30
CA SER A 69 -16.87 -1.66 -8.81
C SER A 69 -15.59 -1.74 -9.64
N SER A 70 -15.71 -1.73 -10.98
CA SER A 70 -14.53 -1.73 -11.85
C SER A 70 -13.69 -0.46 -11.72
N VAL A 71 -14.34 0.72 -11.62
CA VAL A 71 -13.64 2.00 -11.42
C VAL A 71 -12.89 2.01 -10.08
N GLU A 72 -13.53 1.57 -9.00
CA GLU A 72 -12.93 1.49 -7.66
C GLU A 72 -11.73 0.53 -7.65
N ALA A 73 -11.87 -0.64 -8.27
CA ALA A 73 -10.79 -1.62 -8.38
C ALA A 73 -9.59 -1.05 -9.14
N SER A 74 -9.82 -0.44 -10.31
CA SER A 74 -8.76 0.22 -11.08
C SER A 74 -8.14 1.40 -10.34
N ALA A 75 -8.92 2.18 -9.59
CA ALA A 75 -8.41 3.28 -8.77
C ALA A 75 -7.45 2.76 -7.68
N ARG A 76 -7.83 1.69 -6.97
CA ARG A 76 -6.98 1.08 -5.95
C ARG A 76 -5.69 0.50 -6.54
N ASP A 77 -5.78 -0.19 -7.67
CA ASP A 77 -4.61 -0.71 -8.38
C ASP A 77 -3.67 0.42 -8.82
N ASN A 78 -4.20 1.54 -9.32
CA ASN A 78 -3.39 2.71 -9.66
C ASN A 78 -2.66 3.29 -8.43
N VAL A 79 -3.34 3.39 -7.28
CA VAL A 79 -2.71 3.85 -6.02
C VAL A 79 -1.63 2.88 -5.56
N GLU A 80 -1.87 1.57 -5.63
CA GLU A 80 -0.89 0.55 -5.25
C GLU A 80 0.35 0.63 -6.14
N ARG A 81 0.18 0.70 -7.46
CA ARG A 81 1.29 0.83 -8.42
C ARG A 81 2.06 2.14 -8.26
N ALA A 82 1.38 3.26 -7.98
CA ALA A 82 2.04 4.53 -7.71
C ALA A 82 2.90 4.47 -6.43
N ARG A 83 2.38 3.86 -5.36
CA ARG A 83 3.13 3.65 -4.12
C ARG A 83 4.37 2.79 -4.35
N GLU A 84 4.26 1.72 -5.13
CA GLU A 84 5.40 0.88 -5.48
C GLU A 84 6.43 1.63 -6.33
N THR A 85 5.97 2.47 -7.27
CA THR A 85 6.83 3.33 -8.11
C THR A 85 7.63 4.31 -7.26
N VAL A 86 6.98 5.01 -6.32
CA VAL A 86 7.66 5.92 -5.38
C VAL A 86 8.66 5.14 -4.53
N ALA A 87 8.24 4.02 -3.93
CA ALA A 87 9.13 3.19 -3.14
C ALA A 87 10.34 2.70 -3.96
N PHE A 88 10.17 2.45 -5.26
CA PHE A 88 11.25 2.03 -6.16
C PHE A 88 12.24 3.16 -6.41
N ALA A 89 11.76 4.36 -6.71
CA ALA A 89 12.59 5.54 -6.84
C ALA A 89 13.36 5.84 -5.54
N GLU A 90 12.70 5.78 -4.38
CA GLU A 90 13.32 5.94 -3.06
C GLU A 90 14.45 4.94 -2.84
N ALA A 91 14.25 3.67 -3.19
CA ALA A 91 15.27 2.63 -3.05
C ALA A 91 16.46 2.81 -3.99
N LEU A 92 16.26 3.42 -5.17
CA LEU A 92 17.38 3.78 -6.05
C LEU A 92 18.21 4.94 -5.48
N SER A 93 17.55 5.89 -4.82
CA SER A 93 18.21 7.01 -4.13
C SER A 93 18.74 6.66 -2.74
N ALA A 94 18.45 5.46 -2.23
CA ALA A 94 18.81 5.07 -0.87
C ALA A 94 20.33 5.03 -0.71
N PRO A 95 20.89 5.68 0.33
CA PRO A 95 22.34 5.70 0.56
C PRO A 95 22.93 4.32 0.83
N VAL A 96 22.12 3.38 1.34
CA VAL A 96 22.55 2.03 1.68
C VAL A 96 21.69 0.99 0.95
N ARG A 97 22.36 0.07 0.26
CA ARG A 97 21.74 -1.12 -0.33
C ARG A 97 22.59 -2.35 -0.06
N VAL A 98 22.02 -3.31 0.64
CA VAL A 98 22.67 -4.57 1.01
C VAL A 98 21.99 -5.73 0.29
N GLU A 99 22.78 -6.53 -0.41
CA GLU A 99 22.33 -7.81 -0.95
C GLU A 99 22.47 -8.91 0.11
N ILE A 100 21.37 -9.61 0.36
CA ILE A 100 21.33 -10.81 1.19
C ILE A 100 21.26 -12.00 0.23
N GLU A 101 22.40 -12.68 0.08
CA GLU A 101 22.56 -13.78 -0.86
C GLU A 101 21.73 -14.99 -0.47
N GLN A 102 21.36 -15.81 -1.47
CA GLN A 102 20.79 -17.13 -1.23
C GLN A 102 21.74 -17.97 -0.36
N GLY A 103 21.19 -18.69 0.61
CA GLY A 103 21.94 -19.49 1.58
C GLY A 103 22.43 -18.70 2.80
N THR A 104 22.25 -17.37 2.83
CA THR A 104 22.55 -16.57 4.02
C THR A 104 21.62 -16.96 5.18
N ASP A 105 22.16 -17.08 6.38
CA ASP A 105 21.37 -17.20 7.60
C ASP A 105 20.72 -15.85 7.91
N LEU A 106 19.41 -15.85 8.16
CA LEU A 106 18.65 -14.64 8.48
C LEU A 106 19.24 -13.89 9.68
N TYR A 107 19.89 -14.60 10.61
CA TYR A 107 20.49 -13.99 11.80
C TYR A 107 21.77 -13.22 11.49
N ASP A 108 22.39 -13.47 10.34
CA ASP A 108 23.55 -12.72 9.86
C ASP A 108 23.14 -11.44 9.11
N ALA A 109 21.89 -11.34 8.66
CA ALA A 109 21.39 -10.20 7.90
C ALA A 109 21.47 -8.85 8.68
N PRO A 110 21.09 -8.77 9.97
CA PRO A 110 21.21 -7.52 10.72
C PRO A 110 22.61 -6.96 10.76
N LYS A 111 23.61 -7.81 10.99
CA LYS A 111 24.99 -7.36 11.03
C LYS A 111 25.40 -6.73 9.70
N ARG A 112 25.12 -7.38 8.57
CA ARG A 112 25.43 -6.86 7.23
C ARG A 112 24.78 -5.50 6.96
N VAL A 113 23.54 -5.31 7.44
CA VAL A 113 22.82 -4.04 7.28
C VAL A 113 23.45 -2.95 8.14
N TYR A 114 23.78 -3.22 9.40
CA TYR A 114 24.42 -2.23 10.27
C TYR A 114 25.81 -1.84 9.76
N ASP A 115 26.63 -2.81 9.36
CA ASP A 115 27.97 -2.56 8.83
C ASP A 115 27.89 -1.61 7.61
N ALA A 116 26.97 -1.87 6.67
CA ALA A 116 26.77 -1.01 5.50
C ALA A 116 26.22 0.38 5.83
N CYS A 117 25.41 0.50 6.88
CA CYS A 117 24.89 1.79 7.33
C CYS A 117 25.96 2.62 8.03
N ASP A 118 26.79 1.99 8.85
CA ASP A 118 27.93 2.64 9.51
C ASP A 118 28.93 3.16 8.47
N GLU A 119 29.22 2.38 7.42
CA GLU A 119 30.06 2.81 6.29
C GLU A 119 29.49 4.02 5.54
N ALA A 120 28.15 4.08 5.38
CA ALA A 120 27.46 5.19 4.73
C ALA A 120 27.16 6.38 5.66
N GLY A 121 27.46 6.27 6.96
CA GLY A 121 27.14 7.29 7.97
C GLY A 121 25.63 7.44 8.25
N VAL A 122 24.84 6.40 7.98
CA VAL A 122 23.38 6.38 8.17
C VAL A 122 23.06 5.69 9.49
N LYS A 123 22.19 6.31 10.30
CA LYS A 123 21.70 5.67 11.53
C LYS A 123 20.52 4.78 11.23
N VAL A 124 20.62 3.52 11.62
CA VAL A 124 19.50 2.57 11.53
C VAL A 124 18.60 2.76 12.75
N ASN A 125 17.31 3.01 12.52
CA ASN A 125 16.34 3.22 13.61
C ASN A 125 15.77 1.92 14.18
N GLN A 126 16.00 0.79 13.52
CA GLN A 126 15.42 -0.51 13.86
C GLN A 126 16.42 -1.40 14.58
N THR A 127 15.94 -2.10 15.60
CA THR A 127 16.67 -3.15 16.31
C THR A 127 16.80 -4.42 15.46
N ALA A 128 17.74 -5.30 15.79
CA ALA A 128 17.94 -6.54 15.03
C ALA A 128 16.67 -7.42 14.97
N PRO A 129 15.88 -7.58 16.04
CA PRO A 129 14.60 -8.29 15.97
C PRO A 129 13.58 -7.64 15.03
N GLU A 130 13.49 -6.31 15.01
CA GLU A 130 12.60 -5.58 14.10
C GLU A 130 13.03 -5.76 12.64
N LEU A 131 14.33 -5.74 12.38
CA LEU A 131 14.87 -6.00 11.04
C LEU A 131 14.57 -7.42 10.58
N MET A 132 14.81 -8.42 11.44
CA MET A 132 14.51 -9.82 11.12
C MET A 132 13.03 -10.02 10.83
N LYS A 133 12.16 -9.39 11.62
CA LYS A 133 10.71 -9.39 11.37
C LYS A 133 10.38 -8.72 10.03
N ALA A 134 10.94 -7.54 9.76
CA ALA A 134 10.70 -6.81 8.52
C ALA A 134 11.15 -7.58 7.27
N ILE A 135 12.27 -8.30 7.36
CA ILE A 135 12.75 -9.21 6.32
C ILE A 135 11.82 -10.40 6.20
N GLY A 136 11.48 -11.09 7.29
CA GLY A 136 10.58 -12.25 7.25
C GLY A 136 9.21 -11.94 6.65
N ASP A 137 8.56 -10.86 7.10
CA ASP A 137 7.22 -10.45 6.66
C ASP A 137 7.19 -10.10 5.16
N ARG A 138 8.26 -9.49 4.63
CA ARG A 138 8.33 -9.02 3.23
C ARG A 138 8.99 -10.03 2.28
N ALA A 139 9.86 -10.89 2.79
CA ALA A 139 10.53 -11.93 2.02
C ALA A 139 9.59 -13.06 1.61
N GLY A 140 8.47 -13.27 2.30
CA GLY A 140 7.51 -14.32 2.00
C GLY A 140 8.18 -15.69 1.86
N ASP A 141 8.05 -16.34 0.70
CA ASP A 141 8.66 -17.64 0.40
C ASP A 141 10.18 -17.59 0.14
N ALA A 142 10.77 -16.40 0.00
CA ALA A 142 12.22 -16.23 -0.12
C ALA A 142 12.96 -16.50 1.20
N VAL A 143 12.26 -16.60 2.34
CA VAL A 143 12.84 -17.03 3.62
C VAL A 143 12.05 -18.21 4.16
N ARG A 144 12.74 -19.30 4.51
CA ARG A 144 12.13 -20.47 5.15
C ARG A 144 12.84 -20.81 6.45
N GLY A 145 12.17 -20.55 7.57
CA GLY A 145 12.80 -20.65 8.89
C GLY A 145 13.89 -19.59 9.02
N ARG A 146 15.15 -20.03 9.06
CA ARG A 146 16.33 -19.16 9.15
C ARG A 146 17.12 -19.04 7.85
N GLU A 147 16.72 -19.73 6.79
CA GLU A 147 17.48 -19.76 5.54
C GLU A 147 16.85 -18.85 4.48
N VAL A 148 17.67 -17.98 3.89
CA VAL A 148 17.31 -17.18 2.71
C VAL A 148 17.37 -18.09 1.48
N ARG A 149 16.21 -18.46 0.93
CA ARG A 149 16.06 -19.37 -0.21
C ARG A 149 16.24 -18.68 -1.56
N SER A 150 16.00 -17.38 -1.62
CA SER A 150 16.19 -16.56 -2.81
C SER A 150 16.82 -15.25 -2.37
N ARG A 151 17.74 -14.70 -3.18
CA ARG A 151 18.41 -13.44 -2.83
C ARG A 151 17.39 -12.31 -2.59
N LEU A 152 17.74 -11.39 -1.69
CA LEU A 152 16.92 -10.25 -1.29
C LEU A 152 17.77 -8.99 -1.25
N PHE A 153 17.14 -7.83 -1.42
CA PHE A 153 17.76 -6.53 -1.23
C PHE A 153 17.15 -5.84 -0.01
N VAL A 154 18.01 -5.38 0.89
CA VAL A 154 17.62 -4.52 2.00
C VAL A 154 18.17 -3.12 1.72
N THR A 155 17.29 -2.13 1.66
CA THR A 155 17.67 -0.73 1.48
C THR A 155 17.36 0.06 2.73
N VAL A 156 18.25 0.98 3.10
CA VAL A 156 18.03 1.94 4.19
C VAL A 156 18.06 3.34 3.61
N ASP A 157 16.98 4.09 3.81
CA ASP A 157 16.90 5.49 3.35
C ASP A 157 17.64 6.45 4.31
N ALA A 158 17.69 7.73 3.93
CA ALA A 158 18.37 8.76 4.71
C ALA A 158 17.76 8.99 6.10
N ASP A 159 16.47 8.65 6.28
CA ASP A 159 15.77 8.74 7.56
C ASP A 159 15.95 7.49 8.41
N GLY A 160 16.66 6.47 7.92
CA GLY A 160 16.91 5.22 8.63
C GLY A 160 15.75 4.22 8.55
N GLN A 161 14.81 4.40 7.62
CA GLN A 161 13.75 3.44 7.33
C GLN A 161 14.24 2.34 6.40
N ILE A 162 13.71 1.14 6.61
CA ILE A 162 14.20 -0.06 5.96
C ILE A 162 13.12 -0.62 5.05
N ARG A 163 13.52 -0.98 3.84
CA ARG A 163 12.68 -1.69 2.87
C ARG A 163 13.38 -2.95 2.43
N VAL A 164 12.58 -4.00 2.21
CA VAL A 164 13.04 -5.31 1.78
C VAL A 164 12.37 -5.62 0.45
N ARG A 165 13.20 -5.95 -0.55
CA ARG A 165 12.76 -6.23 -1.92
C ARG A 165 13.32 -7.55 -2.42
N ARG A 166 12.58 -8.16 -3.33
CA ARG A 166 12.98 -9.32 -4.10
C ARG A 166 13.40 -8.87 -5.50
N PRO A 167 14.30 -9.60 -6.18
CA PRO A 167 14.59 -9.39 -7.59
C PRO A 167 13.38 -9.60 -8.49
#